data_AF-A0A3M2D0G7-F1
#
_entry.id   AF-A0A3M2D0G7-F1
#
_cell.length_a   1.000
_cell.length_b   1.000
_cell.length_c   1.000
_cell.angle_alpha   90.00
_cell.angle_beta   90.00
_cell.angle_gamma   90.00
#
_symmetry.space_group_name_H-M   'P 1'
#
loop_
_entity.id
_entity.type
_entity.pdbx_description
1 polymer ?
#
loop_
_entity_poly.entity_id
_entity_poly.type
_entity_poly.pdbx_seq_one_letter_code
_entity_poly.pdbx_strand_id
1 'polypeptide(L)'
;MLGVLILIFLIFRISRSAKRAGKKLIFWIPLALVLYIGIQSAVAGSVVLISLIGERMLGWQPIQLGKFALPILFFSEVFSLLAVWTIANYLTSEAEDRSS
;
A
#
# COMPACT_ATOMS: atom_id res chain seq x y z
N MET A 1 -8.75 9.63 1.66
CA MET A 1 -9.39 9.48 3.00
C MET A 1 -9.98 8.09 3.21
N LEU A 2 -10.70 7.52 2.24
CA LEU A 2 -11.31 6.19 2.39
C LEU A 2 -10.27 5.06 2.57
N GLY A 3 -9.16 5.09 1.83
CA GLY A 3 -8.14 4.05 1.99
C GLY A 3 -7.33 4.12 3.30
N VAL A 4 -7.19 5.29 3.91
CA VAL A 4 -6.64 5.40 5.29
C VAL A 4 -7.55 4.71 6.31
N LEU A 5 -8.88 4.85 6.17
CA LEU A 5 -9.84 4.14 7.04
C LEU A 5 -9.73 2.61 6.85
N ILE A 6 -9.58 2.15 5.61
CA ILE A 6 -9.36 0.73 5.30
C ILE A 6 -8.03 0.25 5.90
N LEU A 7 -6.96 1.04 5.78
CA LEU A 7 -5.66 0.73 6.36
C LEU A 7 -5.74 0.55 7.88
N ILE A 8 -6.42 1.46 8.59
CA ILE A 8 -6.62 1.36 10.05
C ILE A 8 -7.34 0.05 10.39
N PHE A 9 -8.41 -0.28 9.66
CA PHE A 9 -9.13 -1.55 9.84
C PHE A 9 -8.23 -2.77 9.61
N LEU A 10 -7.43 -2.75 8.54
CA LEU A 10 -6.51 -3.85 8.23
C LEU A 10 -5.40 -3.99 9.27
N ILE A 11 -4.85 -2.89 9.78
CA ILE A 11 -3.84 -2.92 10.85
C ILE A 11 -4.44 -3.49 12.14
N PHE A 12 -5.69 -3.16 12.46
CA PHE A 12 -6.39 -3.77 13.58
C PHE A 12 -6.55 -5.28 13.38
N ARG A 13 -6.95 -5.72 12.17
CA ARG A 13 -7.05 -7.14 11.82
C ARG A 13 -5.70 -7.87 11.92
N ILE A 14 -4.63 -7.30 11.36
CA ILE A 14 -3.25 -7.79 11.48
C ILE A 14 -2.86 -7.94 12.95
N SER A 15 -3.18 -6.95 13.77
CA SER A 15 -2.84 -6.96 15.20
C SER A 15 -3.53 -8.11 15.95
N ARG A 16 -4.81 -8.36 15.64
CA ARG A 16 -5.56 -9.47 16.23
C ARG A 16 -5.04 -10.83 15.74
N SER A 17 -4.84 -10.98 14.43
CA SER A 17 -4.39 -12.23 13.82
C SER A 17 -2.96 -12.59 14.22
N ALA A 18 -2.03 -11.63 14.23
CA ALA A 18 -0.65 -11.87 14.69
C ALA A 18 -0.57 -12.30 16.16
N LYS A 19 -1.39 -11.72 17.04
CA LYS A 19 -1.48 -12.17 18.45
C LYS A 19 -1.93 -13.62 18.55
N ARG A 20 -2.97 -14.00 17.78
CA ARG A 20 -3.49 -15.38 17.75
C ARG A 20 -2.48 -16.37 17.17
N ALA A 21 -1.78 -15.98 16.11
CA ALA A 21 -0.71 -16.78 15.51
C ALA A 21 0.59 -16.84 16.36
N GLY A 22 0.67 -16.13 17.49
CA GLY A 22 1.88 -16.05 18.32
C GLY A 22 3.05 -15.33 17.66
N LYS A 23 2.80 -14.48 16.66
CA LYS A 23 3.83 -13.73 15.94
C LYS A 23 4.07 -12.36 16.59
N LYS A 24 5.31 -11.85 16.48
CA LYS A 24 5.68 -10.53 17.04
C LYS A 24 5.04 -9.39 16.25
N LEU A 25 4.11 -8.67 16.87
CA LEU A 25 3.44 -7.50 16.29
C LEU A 25 4.41 -6.42 15.79
N ILE A 26 5.53 -6.26 16.51
CA ILE A 26 6.55 -5.25 16.24
C ILE A 26 7.23 -5.43 14.88
N PHE A 27 7.09 -6.60 14.26
CA PHE A 27 7.57 -6.86 12.90
C PHE A 27 6.46 -6.64 11.87
N TRP A 28 5.27 -7.19 12.11
CA TRP A 28 4.19 -7.22 11.12
C TRP A 28 3.49 -5.88 10.89
N ILE A 29 3.34 -5.07 11.94
CA ILE A 29 2.73 -3.73 11.80
C ILE A 29 3.66 -2.81 10.99
N PRO A 30 4.97 -2.69 11.31
CA PRO A 30 5.88 -1.92 10.46
C PRO A 30 5.99 -2.46 9.04
N LEU A 31 6.02 -3.79 8.85
CA LEU A 31 6.05 -4.37 7.50
C LEU A 31 4.84 -3.92 6.65
N ALA A 32 3.63 -3.98 7.22
CA ALA A 32 2.42 -3.53 6.55
C ALA A 32 2.47 -2.03 6.21
N LEU A 33 2.95 -1.20 7.15
CA LEU A 33 3.12 0.24 6.93
C LEU A 33 4.16 0.54 5.86
N VAL A 34 5.30 -0.16 5.88
CA VAL A 34 6.38 -0.01 4.89
C VAL A 34 5.89 -0.39 3.51
N LEU A 35 5.10 -1.46 3.35
CA LEU A 35 4.52 -1.80 2.05
C LEU A 35 3.53 -0.74 1.57
N TYR A 36 2.65 -0.27 2.45
CA TYR A 36 1.66 0.74 2.09
C TYR A 36 2.34 2.05 1.66
N ILE A 37 3.24 2.58 2.48
CA ILE A 37 3.98 3.81 2.20
C ILE A 37 4.94 3.60 1.02
N GLY A 38 5.61 2.46 0.94
CA GLY A 38 6.58 2.14 -0.10
C GLY A 38 5.97 2.16 -1.50
N ILE A 39 4.79 1.56 -1.67
CA ILE A 39 4.07 1.59 -2.96
C ILE A 39 3.64 3.02 -3.30
N GLN A 40 3.07 3.75 -2.34
CA GLN A 40 2.69 5.16 -2.52
C GLN A 40 3.88 6.02 -2.96
N SER A 41 5.01 5.93 -2.24
CA SER A 41 6.21 6.71 -2.51
C SER A 41 6.85 6.33 -3.84
N ALA A 42 6.92 5.04 -4.18
CA ALA A 42 7.46 4.58 -5.45
C ALA A 42 6.64 5.11 -6.64
N VAL A 43 5.30 5.05 -6.54
CA VAL A 43 4.42 5.54 -7.59
C VAL A 43 4.47 7.07 -7.68
N ALA A 44 4.35 7.79 -6.56
CA ALA A 44 4.45 9.24 -6.53
C ALA A 44 5.79 9.73 -7.10
N GLY A 45 6.90 9.10 -6.69
CA GLY A 45 8.24 9.39 -7.22
C GLY A 45 8.33 9.14 -8.72
N SER A 46 7.75 8.05 -9.22
CA SER A 46 7.72 7.73 -10.65
C SER A 46 6.91 8.76 -11.45
N VAL A 47 5.77 9.20 -10.92
CA VAL A 47 4.94 10.25 -11.56
C VAL A 47 5.70 11.57 -11.63
N VAL A 48 6.39 11.98 -10.55
CA VAL A 48 7.21 13.19 -10.52
C VAL A 48 8.36 13.09 -11.54
N LEU A 49 9.05 11.95 -11.58
CA LEU A 49 10.17 11.71 -12.50
C LEU A 49 9.71 11.77 -13.96
N ILE A 50 8.63 11.05 -14.31
CA ILE A 50 8.08 11.03 -15.67
C ILE A 50 7.60 12.42 -16.07
N SER A 51 6.98 13.17 -15.14
CA SER A 51 6.56 14.55 -15.42
C SER A 51 7.75 15.46 -15.73
N LEU A 52 8.81 15.37 -14.92
CA LEU A 52 10.02 16.16 -15.12
C LEU A 52 10.72 15.83 -16.46
N ILE A 53 10.80 14.55 -16.81
CA ILE A 53 11.41 14.10 -18.08
C ILE A 53 10.52 14.47 -19.27
N GLY A 54 9.21 14.26 -19.17
CA GLY A 54 8.24 14.57 -20.22
C GLY A 54 8.23 16.06 -20.57
N GLU A 55 8.29 16.94 -19.56
CA GLU A 55 8.38 18.38 -19.76
C GLU A 55 9.73 18.81 -20.38
N ARG A 56 10.86 18.30 -19.85
CA ARG A 56 12.20 18.74 -20.29
C ARG A 56 12.67 18.12 -21.61
N MET A 57 12.32 16.88 -21.90
CA MET A 57 12.87 16.13 -23.04
C MET A 57 11.86 15.91 -24.17
N LEU A 58 10.56 15.80 -23.86
CA LEU A 58 9.54 15.42 -24.85
C LEU A 58 8.57 16.55 -25.19
N GLY A 59 8.71 17.72 -24.54
CA GLY A 59 7.84 18.87 -24.75
C GLY A 59 6.38 18.61 -24.38
N TRP A 60 6.12 17.65 -23.48
CA TRP A 60 4.77 17.29 -23.08
C TRP A 60 4.13 18.42 -22.27
N GLN A 61 2.89 18.75 -22.62
CA GLN A 61 2.15 19.76 -21.87
C GLN A 61 1.68 19.21 -20.52
N PRO A 62 1.76 19.99 -19.43
CA PRO A 62 1.41 19.54 -18.07
C PRO A 62 -0.04 19.05 -17.93
N ILE A 63 -0.95 19.53 -18.80
CA ILE A 63 -2.37 19.11 -18.84
C ILE A 63 -2.52 17.63 -19.23
N GLN A 64 -1.63 17.07 -20.06
CA GLN A 64 -1.69 15.66 -20.44
C GLN A 64 -1.23 14.76 -19.29
N LEU A 65 -0.19 15.15 -18.55
CA LEU A 65 0.33 14.41 -17.39
C LEU A 65 -0.69 14.35 -16.23
N GLY A 66 -1.41 15.45 -15.98
CA GLY A 66 -2.45 15.50 -14.94
C GLY A 66 -3.59 14.50 -15.16
N LYS A 67 -3.92 14.16 -16.41
CA LYS A 67 -4.97 13.18 -16.74
C LYS A 67 -4.59 11.75 -16.35
N PHE A 68 -3.30 11.43 -16.34
CA PHE A 68 -2.81 10.10 -15.95
C PHE A 68 -2.47 10.00 -14.46
N ALA A 69 -2.14 11.13 -13.82
CA ALA A 69 -1.78 11.15 -12.40
C ALA A 69 -2.90 10.62 -11.50
N LEU A 70 -4.16 11.03 -11.72
CA LEU A 70 -5.27 10.63 -10.85
C LEU A 70 -5.57 9.11 -10.90
N PRO A 71 -5.70 8.46 -12.08
CA PRO A 71 -5.79 7.00 -12.15
C PRO A 71 -4.60 6.29 -11.51
N ILE A 72 -3.38 6.77 -11.75
CA ILE A 72 -2.16 6.16 -11.20
C ILE A 72 -2.15 6.20 -9.67
N LEU A 73 -2.52 7.35 -9.08
CA LEU A 73 -2.64 7.51 -7.63
C LEU A 73 -3.77 6.65 -7.04
N PHE A 74 -4.86 6.48 -7.78
CA PHE A 74 -5.94 5.58 -7.36
C PHE A 74 -5.47 4.12 -7.35
N PHE A 75 -4.82 3.65 -8.42
CA PHE A 75 -4.30 2.29 -8.47
C PHE A 75 -3.21 2.05 -7.43
N SER A 76 -2.34 3.04 -7.14
CA SER A 76 -1.36 2.91 -6.07
C SER A 76 -2.01 2.70 -4.71
N GLU A 77 -3.11 3.40 -4.42
CA GLU A 77 -3.88 3.18 -3.19
C GLU A 77 -4.42 1.75 -3.12
N VAL A 78 -5.01 1.26 -4.21
CA VAL A 78 -5.55 -0.11 -4.27
C VAL A 78 -4.45 -1.15 -4.08
N PHE A 79 -3.32 -1.04 -4.78
CA PHE A 79 -2.19 -1.98 -4.64
C PHE A 79 -1.58 -1.93 -3.23
N SER A 80 -1.48 -0.75 -2.63
CA SER A 80 -1.00 -0.57 -1.26
C SER A 80 -1.88 -1.32 -0.26
N LEU A 81 -3.21 -1.17 -0.40
CA LEU A 81 -4.17 -1.86 0.47
C LEU A 81 -4.20 -3.37 0.23
N LEU A 82 -4.05 -3.82 -1.03
CA LEU A 82 -3.96 -5.24 -1.37
C LEU A 82 -2.74 -5.92 -0.73
N ALA A 83 -1.59 -5.23 -0.71
CA ALA A 83 -0.40 -5.73 -0.06
C ALA A 83 -0.62 -5.92 1.46
N VAL A 84 -1.22 -4.93 2.12
CA VAL A 84 -1.57 -5.02 3.55
C VAL A 84 -2.62 -6.10 3.81
N TRP A 85 -3.63 -6.21 2.95
CA TRP A 85 -4.68 -7.22 3.05
C TRP A 85 -4.12 -8.64 2.92
N THR A 86 -3.14 -8.84 2.04
CA THR A 86 -2.44 -10.12 1.88
C THR A 86 -1.75 -10.53 3.17
N ILE A 87 -1.06 -9.60 3.85
CA ILE A 87 -0.47 -9.85 5.18
C ILE A 87 -1.55 -10.23 6.19
N ALA A 88 -2.67 -9.50 6.21
CA ALA A 88 -3.77 -9.76 7.13
C ALA A 88 -4.35 -11.18 6.94
N ASN A 89 -4.53 -11.61 5.69
CA ASN A 89 -5.02 -12.95 5.37
C ASN A 89 -4.00 -14.04 5.72
N TYR A 90 -2.72 -13.84 5.37
CA TYR A 90 -1.65 -14.77 5.74
C TYR A 90 -1.62 -15.01 7.25
N LEU A 91 -1.64 -13.94 8.05
CA LEU A 91 -1.65 -14.06 9.52
C LEU A 91 -2.93 -14.68 10.06
N THR A 92 -4.05 -14.54 9.35
CA THR A 92 -5.32 -15.17 9.74
C THR A 92 -5.23 -16.68 9.51
N SER A 93 -4.72 -17.11 8.35
CA SER A 93 -4.46 -18.54 8.06
C SER A 93 -3.54 -19.17 9.10
N GLU A 94 -2.41 -18.53 9.40
CA GLU A 94 -1.46 -19.02 10.42
C GLU A 94 -2.07 -19.10 11.83
N ALA A 95 -3.05 -18.26 12.13
CA ALA A 95 -3.75 -18.29 13.41
C ALA A 95 -4.75 -19.45 13.48
N GLU A 96 -5.39 -19.79 12.36
CA GLU A 96 -6.34 -20.90 12.25
C GLU A 96 -5.60 -22.24 12.33
N ASP A 97 -4.48 -22.42 11.62
CA ASP A 97 -3.66 -23.64 11.62
C ASP A 97 -3.06 -23.98 13.00
N ARG A 98 -2.84 -22.97 13.86
CA ARG A 98 -2.38 -23.18 15.24
C ARG A 98 -3.49 -23.56 16.22
N SER A 99 -4.73 -23.33 15.84
CA SER A 99 -5.90 -23.60 16.68
C SER A 99 -6.56 -24.96 16.42
N SER A 100 -6.12 -25.66 15.38
CA SER A 100 -6.40 -27.08 15.08
C SER A 100 -5.35 -27.99 15.69
#